data_AF-A0A351GFN3-F1
#
_entry.id   AF-A0A351GFN3-F1
#
_cell.length_a   1.000
_cell.length_b   1.000
_cell.length_c   1.000
_cell.angle_alpha   90.00
_cell.angle_beta   90.00
_cell.angle_gamma   90.00
#
_symmetry.space_group_name_H-M   'P 1'
#
loop_
_entity.id
_entity.type
_entity.pdbx_description
1 polymer ?
#
loop_
_entity_poly.entity_id
_entity_poly.type
_entity_poly.pdbx_seq_one_letter_code
_entity_poly.pdbx_strand_id
1 'polypeptide(L)'
;MTNKWQKYIAVGVMALVVVLIAVKLIYNYQTKDIVWKEGDAETMIVNCLDDGGGMTVLYPSERKEFCSCTTEIILKEFTKTEYLLINAGEDKEGAKRMTSMLADCSNTYQEAMFNASRLD
;
A
#
# COMPACT_ATOMS: atom_id res chain seq x y z
N MET A 1 39.56 -33.90 22.98
CA MET A 1 39.03 -34.81 21.94
C MET A 1 37.56 -34.49 21.74
N THR A 2 37.20 -33.75 20.68
CA THR A 2 35.80 -33.58 20.29
C THR A 2 35.30 -34.93 19.78
N ASN A 3 34.37 -35.55 20.52
CA ASN A 3 33.80 -36.84 20.14
C ASN A 3 33.15 -36.69 18.76
N LYS A 4 33.33 -37.68 17.86
CA LYS A 4 32.79 -37.68 16.49
C LYS A 4 31.30 -37.28 16.43
N TRP A 5 30.56 -37.58 17.50
CA TRP A 5 29.17 -37.20 17.71
C TRP A 5 28.91 -35.68 17.75
N GLN A 6 29.78 -34.90 18.41
CA GLN A 6 29.70 -33.42 18.41
C GLN A 6 29.92 -32.83 17.02
N LYS A 7 30.75 -33.46 16.18
CA LYS A 7 30.96 -33.02 14.78
C LYS A 7 29.69 -33.21 13.94
N TYR A 8 29.00 -34.35 14.06
CA TYR A 8 27.76 -34.59 13.32
C TYR A 8 26.63 -33.64 13.73
N ILE A 9 26.50 -33.36 15.03
CA ILE A 9 25.54 -32.38 15.53
C ILE A 9 25.86 -30.98 15.00
N ALA A 10 27.13 -30.56 15.05
CA ALA A 10 27.53 -29.25 14.54
C ALA A 10 27.24 -29.09 13.04
N VAL A 11 27.48 -30.12 12.24
CA VAL A 11 27.16 -30.11 10.80
C VAL A 11 25.64 -30.04 10.57
N GLY A 12 24.84 -30.79 11.35
CA GLY A 12 23.38 -30.73 11.28
C GLY A 12 22.83 -29.35 11.61
N VAL A 13 23.34 -28.71 12.67
CA VAL A 13 22.94 -27.34 13.07
C VAL A 13 23.33 -26.33 12.00
N MET A 14 24.54 -26.41 11.44
CA MET A 14 25.00 -25.52 10.37
C MET A 14 24.11 -25.63 9.13
N ALA A 15 23.75 -26.85 8.71
CA ALA A 15 22.84 -27.07 7.59
C ALA A 15 21.46 -26.46 7.86
N LEU A 16 20.93 -26.63 9.08
CA LEU A 16 19.63 -26.09 9.46
C LEU A 16 19.62 -24.55 9.46
N VAL A 17 20.70 -23.90 9.92
CA VAL A 17 20.84 -22.43 9.86
C VAL A 17 20.82 -21.94 8.42
N VAL A 18 21.52 -22.60 7.49
CA VAL A 18 21.52 -22.22 6.07
C VAL A 18 20.12 -22.32 5.47
N VAL A 19 19.38 -23.38 5.79
CA VAL A 19 17.99 -23.55 5.34
C VAL A 19 17.10 -22.42 5.87
N LEU A 20 17.21 -22.08 7.16
CA LEU A 20 16.44 -20.98 7.75
C LEU A 20 16.75 -19.62 7.13
N ILE A 21 18.02 -19.35 6.81
CA ILE A 21 18.43 -18.12 6.12
C ILE A 21 17.82 -18.07 4.71
N ALA A 22 17.88 -19.18 3.96
CA ALA A 22 17.30 -19.25 2.62
C ALA A 22 15.79 -19.02 2.63
N VAL A 23 15.06 -19.66 3.56
CA VAL A 23 13.62 -19.46 3.74
C VAL A 23 13.30 -18.00 4.04
N LYS A 24 14.05 -17.37 4.96
CA LYS A 24 13.85 -15.95 5.32
C LYS A 24 14.11 -15.01 4.14
N LEU A 25 15.13 -15.29 3.34
CA LEU A 25 15.44 -14.50 2.14
C LEU A 25 14.32 -14.60 1.09
N ILE A 26 13.83 -15.81 0.83
CA ILE A 26 12.73 -16.04 -0.11
C ILE A 26 11.45 -15.34 0.37
N TYR A 27 11.11 -15.48 1.65
CA TYR A 27 9.94 -14.83 2.24
C TYR A 27 10.03 -13.31 2.17
N ASN A 28 11.18 -12.73 2.53
CA ASN A 28 11.39 -11.28 2.45
C ASN A 28 11.39 -10.77 1.01
N TYR A 29 11.89 -11.56 0.06
CA TYR A 29 11.90 -11.18 -1.35
C TYR A 29 10.47 -11.17 -1.92
N GLN A 30 9.68 -12.21 -1.64
CA GLN A 30 8.29 -12.29 -2.11
C GLN A 30 7.40 -11.23 -1.48
N THR A 31 7.59 -10.93 -0.20
CA THR A 31 6.76 -9.92 0.50
C THR A 31 7.11 -8.47 0.15
N LYS A 32 8.28 -8.22 -0.45
CA LYS A 32 8.80 -6.86 -0.72
C LYS A 32 7.92 -6.02 -1.65
N ASP A 33 7.15 -6.67 -2.52
CA ASP A 33 6.24 -6.03 -3.47
C ASP A 33 4.76 -6.25 -3.15
N ILE A 34 4.47 -7.06 -2.12
CA ILE A 34 3.11 -7.40 -1.69
C ILE A 34 2.66 -6.50 -0.53
N VAL A 35 3.59 -6.06 0.31
CA VAL A 35 3.30 -5.32 1.54
C VAL A 35 3.59 -3.84 1.38
N TRP A 36 2.68 -3.01 1.89
CA TRP A 36 2.87 -1.57 2.02
C TRP A 36 4.05 -1.24 2.94
N LYS A 37 4.85 -0.25 2.54
CA LYS A 37 6.03 0.22 3.27
C LYS A 37 5.73 1.56 3.93
N GLU A 38 6.53 1.87 4.94
CA GLU A 38 6.57 3.21 5.51
C GLU A 38 6.88 4.23 4.41
N GLY A 39 6.09 5.30 4.33
CA GLY A 39 6.17 6.32 3.27
C GLY A 39 5.33 6.06 2.01
N ASP A 40 4.80 4.85 1.81
CA ASP A 40 3.90 4.58 0.67
C ASP A 40 2.61 5.42 0.78
N ALA A 41 2.06 5.55 1.99
CA ALA A 41 0.88 6.37 2.26
C ALA A 41 1.08 7.84 1.85
N GLU A 42 2.20 8.43 2.26
CA GLU A 42 2.54 9.81 1.92
C GLU A 42 2.74 9.98 0.42
N THR A 43 3.43 9.03 -0.22
CA THR A 43 3.63 9.03 -1.67
C THR A 43 2.31 8.96 -2.42
N MET A 44 1.36 8.13 -1.98
CA MET A 44 0.03 8.03 -2.58
C MET A 44 -0.77 9.33 -2.42
N ILE A 45 -0.72 9.95 -1.25
CA ILE A 45 -1.38 11.24 -1.02
C ILE A 45 -0.80 12.32 -1.94
N VAL A 46 0.53 12.43 -2.02
CA VAL A 46 1.21 13.40 -2.89
C VAL A 46 0.83 13.18 -4.36
N ASN A 47 0.89 11.95 -4.85
CA ASN A 47 0.49 11.65 -6.23
C ASN A 47 -0.98 12.00 -6.49
N CYS A 48 -1.89 11.70 -5.56
CA CYS A 48 -3.31 12.06 -5.68
C CYS A 48 -3.55 13.58 -5.71
N LEU A 49 -2.74 14.34 -4.97
CA LEU A 49 -2.75 15.79 -4.98
C LEU A 49 -2.23 16.33 -6.31
N ASP A 50 -1.11 15.79 -6.82
CA ASP A 50 -0.53 16.20 -8.10
C ASP A 50 -1.47 15.90 -9.27
N ASP A 51 -2.10 14.72 -9.29
CA ASP A 51 -3.11 14.32 -10.27
C ASP A 51 -4.37 15.19 -10.21
N GLY A 52 -4.64 15.82 -9.06
CA GLY A 52 -5.77 16.73 -8.88
C GLY A 52 -5.62 18.07 -9.62
N GLY A 53 -4.38 18.44 -9.99
CA GLY A 53 -4.08 19.62 -10.80
C GLY A 53 -4.77 20.89 -10.28
N GLY A 54 -5.56 21.53 -11.14
CA GLY A 54 -6.25 22.78 -10.80
C GLY A 54 -7.19 22.70 -9.59
N MET A 55 -7.79 21.53 -9.33
CA MET A 55 -8.67 21.34 -8.18
C MET A 55 -7.91 21.33 -6.86
N THR A 56 -6.65 20.86 -6.87
CA THR A 56 -5.76 20.93 -5.71
C THR A 56 -5.38 22.36 -5.37
N VAL A 57 -5.33 23.25 -6.36
CA VAL A 57 -5.05 24.67 -6.15
C VAL A 57 -6.29 25.42 -5.66
N LEU A 58 -7.46 25.11 -6.23
CA LEU A 58 -8.73 25.79 -5.90
C LEU A 58 -9.30 25.35 -4.55
N TYR A 59 -9.18 24.06 -4.21
CA TYR A 59 -9.72 23.45 -2.99
C TYR A 59 -8.65 22.62 -2.27
N PRO A 60 -7.56 23.26 -1.79
CA PRO A 60 -6.39 22.55 -1.28
C PRO A 60 -6.68 21.71 -0.04
N SER A 61 -7.53 22.21 0.85
CA SER A 61 -7.88 21.53 2.10
C SER A 61 -8.77 20.31 1.82
N GLU A 62 -9.83 20.52 1.06
CA GLU A 62 -10.81 19.50 0.70
C GLU A 62 -10.15 18.40 -0.13
N ARG A 63 -9.25 18.77 -1.04
CA ARG A 63 -8.51 17.80 -1.85
C ARG A 63 -7.54 16.97 -1.01
N LYS A 64 -6.88 17.59 -0.02
CA LYS A 64 -6.01 16.86 0.93
C LYS A 64 -6.80 15.86 1.76
N GLU A 65 -7.98 16.24 2.24
CA GLU A 65 -8.88 15.31 2.95
C GLU A 65 -9.34 14.16 2.06
N PHE A 66 -9.73 14.44 0.81
CA PHE A 66 -10.08 13.41 -0.16
C PHE A 66 -8.93 12.41 -0.42
N CYS A 67 -7.73 12.92 -0.71
CA CYS A 67 -6.56 12.08 -0.97
C CYS A 67 -6.14 11.27 0.27
N SER A 68 -6.33 11.82 1.47
CA SER A 68 -6.08 11.10 2.73
C SER A 68 -7.10 9.97 2.94
N CYS A 69 -8.39 10.26 2.78
CA CYS A 69 -9.49 9.30 2.90
C CYS A 69 -9.33 8.11 1.93
N THR A 70 -9.06 8.42 0.66
CA THR A 70 -8.87 7.38 -0.37
C THR A 70 -7.64 6.53 -0.10
N THR A 71 -6.52 7.15 0.31
CA THR A 71 -5.29 6.42 0.66
C THR A 71 -5.52 5.49 1.86
N GLU A 72 -6.20 5.96 2.91
CA GLU A 72 -6.50 5.13 4.09
C GLU A 72 -7.30 3.88 3.72
N ILE A 73 -8.35 4.02 2.92
CA ILE A 73 -9.16 2.89 2.46
C ILE A 73 -8.33 1.93 1.61
N ILE A 74 -7.51 2.44 0.68
CA ILE A 74 -6.68 1.59 -0.18
C ILE A 74 -5.69 0.77 0.65
N LEU A 75 -4.99 1.40 1.59
CA LEU A 75 -3.99 0.73 2.43
C LEU A 75 -4.62 -0.32 3.36
N LYS A 76 -5.87 -0.11 3.76
CA LYS A 76 -6.60 -1.01 4.66
C LYS A 76 -7.21 -2.20 3.94
N GLU A 77 -7.80 -1.97 2.77
CA GLU A 77 -8.65 -2.97 2.09
C GLU A 77 -7.91 -3.72 0.97
N PHE A 78 -6.76 -3.21 0.50
CA PHE A 78 -6.00 -3.81 -0.60
C PHE A 78 -4.55 -4.06 -0.23
N THR A 79 -4.00 -5.16 -0.73
CA THR A 79 -2.54 -5.34 -0.78
C THR A 79 -1.91 -4.41 -1.81
N LYS A 80 -0.61 -4.16 -1.68
CA LYS A 80 0.12 -3.31 -2.63
C LYS A 80 0.06 -3.90 -4.05
N THR A 81 0.14 -5.21 -4.19
CA THR A 81 0.03 -5.89 -5.47
C THR A 81 -1.34 -5.72 -6.11
N GLU A 82 -2.43 -5.90 -5.34
CA GLU A 82 -3.78 -5.70 -5.86
C GLU A 82 -3.97 -4.26 -6.35
N TYR A 83 -3.54 -3.27 -5.56
CA TYR A 83 -3.59 -1.87 -5.97
C TYR A 83 -2.82 -1.61 -7.27
N LEU A 84 -1.61 -2.16 -7.41
CA LEU A 84 -0.81 -1.99 -8.62
C LEU A 84 -1.46 -2.64 -9.85
N LEU A 85 -2.06 -3.83 -9.71
CA LEU A 85 -2.79 -4.50 -10.79
C LEU A 85 -4.04 -3.71 -11.20
N ILE A 86 -4.77 -3.16 -10.23
CA ILE A 86 -5.91 -2.28 -10.46
C ILE A 86 -5.45 -1.02 -11.22
N ASN A 87 -4.37 -0.38 -10.77
CA ASN A 87 -3.86 0.86 -11.37
C ASN A 87 -3.26 0.64 -12.77
N ALA A 88 -2.73 -0.55 -13.05
CA ALA A 88 -2.30 -0.97 -14.39
C ALA A 88 -3.49 -1.31 -15.32
N GLY A 89 -4.72 -1.34 -14.80
CA GLY A 89 -5.93 -1.70 -15.56
C GLY A 89 -6.08 -3.21 -15.79
N GLU A 90 -5.30 -4.03 -15.10
CA GLU A 90 -5.28 -5.49 -15.24
C GLU A 90 -6.37 -6.18 -14.39
N ASP A 91 -6.84 -5.53 -13.31
CA ASP A 91 -7.93 -6.01 -12.46
C ASP A 91 -9.16 -5.09 -12.50
N LYS A 92 -10.04 -5.30 -13.49
CA LYS A 92 -11.27 -4.51 -13.68
C LYS A 92 -12.28 -4.69 -12.56
N GLU A 93 -12.35 -5.88 -11.97
CA GLU A 93 -13.29 -6.20 -10.90
C GLU A 93 -12.82 -5.64 -9.56
N GLY A 94 -11.50 -5.66 -9.32
CA GLY A 94 -10.84 -4.87 -8.29
C GLY A 94 -11.11 -3.37 -8.46
N ALA A 95 -10.94 -2.82 -9.66
CA ALA A 95 -11.21 -1.41 -9.93
C ALA A 95 -12.66 -1.01 -9.60
N LYS A 96 -13.63 -1.85 -9.96
CA LYS A 96 -15.06 -1.63 -9.62
C LYS A 96 -15.30 -1.64 -8.12
N ARG A 97 -14.73 -2.62 -7.40
CA ARG A 97 -14.83 -2.69 -5.93
C ARG A 97 -14.18 -1.47 -5.27
N MET A 98 -12.97 -1.11 -5.68
CA MET A 98 -12.25 0.05 -5.18
C MET A 98 -13.07 1.32 -5.40
N THR A 99 -13.60 1.54 -6.60
CA THR A 99 -14.47 2.69 -6.90
C THR A 99 -15.66 2.76 -5.95
N SER A 100 -16.32 1.62 -5.69
CA SER A 100 -17.46 1.57 -4.77
C SER A 100 -17.07 1.90 -3.33
N MET A 101 -15.89 1.46 -2.87
CA MET A 101 -15.39 1.74 -1.52
C MET A 101 -14.97 3.20 -1.35
N LEU A 102 -14.50 3.84 -2.43
CA LEU A 102 -14.09 5.24 -2.44
C LEU A 102 -15.25 6.22 -2.68
N ALA A 103 -16.47 5.72 -2.85
CA ALA A 103 -17.66 6.54 -3.12
C ALA A 103 -17.92 7.56 -2.01
N ASP A 104 -17.77 7.16 -0.75
CA ASP A 104 -18.02 8.04 0.40
C ASP A 104 -16.99 9.19 0.48
N CYS A 105 -15.70 8.89 0.26
CA CYS A 105 -14.67 9.93 0.16
C CYS A 105 -15.00 10.93 -0.96
N SER A 106 -15.46 10.42 -2.11
CA SER A 106 -15.80 11.23 -3.28
C SER A 106 -17.03 12.12 -3.04
N ASN A 107 -18.06 11.56 -2.41
CA ASN A 107 -19.29 12.30 -2.07
C ASN A 107 -19.00 13.40 -1.06
N THR A 108 -18.23 13.09 -0.01
CA THR A 108 -17.80 14.05 1.01
C THR A 108 -17.01 15.19 0.39
N TYR A 109 -16.09 14.87 -0.52
CA TYR A 109 -15.30 15.87 -1.24
C TYR A 109 -16.17 16.79 -2.10
N GLN A 110 -17.14 16.23 -2.84
CA GLN A 110 -18.07 17.02 -3.65
C GLN A 110 -18.92 17.97 -2.80
N GLU A 111 -19.43 17.50 -1.67
CA GLU A 111 -20.20 18.33 -0.74
C GLU A 111 -19.33 19.44 -0.12
N ALA A 112 -18.11 19.12 0.31
CA ALA A 112 -17.17 20.09 0.86
C ALA A 112 -16.83 21.20 -0.15
N MET A 113 -16.51 20.82 -1.40
CA MET A 113 -16.26 21.79 -2.47
C MET A 113 -17.50 22.65 -2.75
N PHE A 114 -18.69 22.06 -2.83
CA PHE A 114 -19.93 22.80 -3.05
C PHE A 114 -20.18 23.82 -1.94
N ASN A 115 -19.95 23.45 -0.68
CA ASN A 115 -20.09 24.36 0.45
C ASN A 115 -19.03 25.47 0.44
N ALA A 116 -17.77 25.14 0.14
CA ALA A 116 -16.68 26.11 0.01
C ALA A 116 -16.94 27.12 -1.12
N SER A 117 -17.50 26.65 -2.24
CA SER A 117 -17.86 27.49 -3.39
C SER A 117 -18.99 28.49 -3.11
N ARG A 118 -19.80 28.25 -2.07
CA ARG A 118 -20.97 29.07 -1.70
C ARG A 118 -20.68 30.10 -0.62
N LEU A 119 -19.48 30.06 -0.05
CA LEU A 119 -19.03 31.01 0.97
C LEU A 119 -18.38 32.26 0.36
N ASP A 120 -18.46 32.41 -0.97
CA ASP A 120 -18.17 33.63 -1.72
C ASP A 120 -19.49 34.39 -2.05
#